data_AF-A0A3G4VGY7-F1
#
_entry.id   AF-A0A3G4VGY7-F1
#
_cell.length_a   1.000
_cell.length_b   1.000
_cell.length_c   1.000
_cell.angle_alpha   90.00
_cell.angle_beta   90.00
_cell.angle_gamma   90.00
#
_symmetry.space_group_name_H-M   'P 1'
#
loop_
_entity.id
_entity.type
_entity.pdbx_description
1 polymer ?
#
loop_
_entity_poly.entity_id
_entity_poly.type
_entity_poly.pdbx_seq_one_letter_code
_entity_poly.pdbx_strand_id
1 'polypeptide(L)'
;MKNKLLITMLGSAVSLVGCNYSDDGYFDAHNNQGSQHSNSHTGRAINEKSFSTQYEVSPAQLPRVDITPRDITPIATPDTFAFSEMKIEQKGVDALLTNSTPQPVNRFIARIGDDQRLVTIVLDQEIPAYSQARLTSGTTTLEHIKVVNQMRLFTPEVTMSGEDCSLKSPGQACYATPTKEQRQVYETMLTNMHNSFNRKSFLDNLNKYFATPEECQKYDCKSWTDKKLSYSEMAFLKYGSKGHRLSMRVMTAHYAAHGMGGGTSPDITKALSNRGGWASAWWEVVDPTVDSNRPYTNEAYNVIWHEVAHAYGFSHESGMTYGAQASWAWSAITGDKYGKGESYMETHVTEHDRKNVTEMKLPSVLIEKKTLAKNEVMLTFSRPVGEDEDDTIDVDFLSASEVSFQSSYSKGTNSVVLNFSKLPEAPLYVRAKGKEDDYMGTILIQKDDLIPSKTYRIGDTNYKVLADELLNYKANAWDIRNTCKSYGGILAEKAEYQKLWDFLGAHQLIAELTKKVFLSRDEPHGYRIWQLTFGDNAMDAVEVPMGDQLGESRGIVCLSKRFN
;
A
#
# COMPACT_ATOMS: atom_id res chain seq x y z
N MET A 1 -17.52 60.09 -56.86
CA MET A 1 -17.77 58.72 -56.35
C MET A 1 -16.58 57.88 -56.80
N LYS A 2 -15.73 57.47 -55.85
CA LYS A 2 -14.29 57.23 -56.05
C LYS A 2 -13.91 55.73 -56.01
N ASN A 3 -13.26 55.31 -57.10
CA ASN A 3 -12.03 54.50 -57.27
C ASN A 3 -11.47 53.53 -56.22
N LYS A 4 -11.01 52.39 -56.78
CA LYS A 4 -9.90 51.51 -56.36
C LYS A 4 -8.62 52.29 -55.98
N LEU A 5 -7.84 51.83 -55.00
CA LEU A 5 -6.50 51.21 -55.14
C LEU A 5 -5.78 51.04 -53.77
N LEU A 6 -5.09 49.90 -53.65
CA LEU A 6 -3.84 49.51 -52.99
C LEU A 6 -2.92 50.53 -52.23
N ILE A 7 -2.07 49.95 -51.34
CA ILE A 7 -0.73 50.38 -50.80
C ILE A 7 -0.75 51.24 -49.51
N THR A 8 0.10 51.14 -48.45
CA THR A 8 1.16 50.23 -47.93
C THR A 8 1.66 50.79 -46.57
N MET A 9 2.10 49.92 -45.64
CA MET A 9 3.04 50.06 -44.47
C MET A 9 2.99 51.23 -43.45
N LEU A 10 3.11 50.92 -42.14
CA LEU A 10 4.33 51.10 -41.29
C LEU A 10 4.08 50.91 -39.76
N GLY A 11 4.94 50.11 -39.11
CA GLY A 11 5.31 50.12 -37.67
C GLY A 11 4.31 49.54 -36.65
N SER A 12 4.65 48.76 -35.60
CA SER A 12 5.94 48.41 -34.99
C SER A 12 5.77 47.19 -34.06
N ALA A 13 6.79 46.33 -34.04
CA ALA A 13 7.32 45.49 -32.96
C ALA A 13 6.38 44.81 -31.94
N VAL A 14 6.32 43.46 -31.98
CA VAL A 14 6.43 42.60 -30.79
C VAL A 14 7.28 41.36 -31.12
N SER A 15 8.22 41.10 -30.23
CA SER A 15 9.23 40.03 -30.25
C SER A 15 8.60 38.63 -30.19
N LEU A 16 9.00 37.77 -31.14
CA LEU A 16 8.85 36.32 -31.10
C LEU A 16 10.24 35.73 -30.91
N VAL A 17 10.50 35.13 -29.74
CA VAL A 17 11.64 34.26 -29.53
C VAL A 17 11.18 32.84 -29.84
N GLY A 18 11.55 32.37 -31.03
CA GLY A 18 11.47 30.96 -31.41
C GLY A 18 12.73 30.23 -30.93
N CYS A 19 12.56 29.02 -30.39
CA CYS A 19 13.64 28.06 -30.26
C CYS A 19 13.65 27.17 -31.50
N ASN A 20 14.74 27.26 -32.25
CA ASN A 20 15.03 26.51 -33.46
C ASN A 20 15.25 25.03 -33.17
N TYR A 21 14.64 24.20 -34.01
CA TYR A 21 15.16 22.90 -34.41
C TYR A 21 16.44 23.10 -35.23
N SER A 22 17.47 22.31 -34.97
CA SER A 22 18.53 22.01 -35.93
C SER A 22 18.86 20.52 -35.84
N ASP A 23 18.36 19.78 -36.83
CA ASP A 23 19.07 18.62 -37.37
C ASP A 23 20.43 19.10 -37.89
N ASP A 24 21.50 18.40 -37.51
CA ASP A 24 22.62 18.17 -38.41
C ASP A 24 23.37 16.92 -37.92
N GLY A 25 23.37 15.92 -38.80
CA GLY A 25 24.14 14.71 -38.64
C GLY A 25 25.63 14.97 -38.82
N TYR A 26 26.44 14.27 -38.04
CA TYR A 26 27.80 13.95 -38.42
C TYR A 26 28.08 12.51 -38.00
N PHE A 27 28.09 11.63 -39.01
CA PHE A 27 28.73 10.32 -38.95
C PHE A 27 30.24 10.56 -38.86
N ASP A 28 30.87 10.05 -37.80
CA ASP A 28 32.31 9.78 -37.83
C ASP A 28 32.50 8.27 -37.75
N ALA A 29 32.92 7.71 -38.89
CA ALA A 29 33.30 6.32 -39.04
C ALA A 29 34.81 6.18 -38.81
N HIS A 30 35.19 5.02 -38.26
CA HIS A 30 36.54 4.52 -37.98
C HIS A 30 37.12 4.80 -36.59
N ASN A 31 36.80 3.92 -35.64
CA ASN A 31 37.84 3.01 -35.16
C ASN A 31 37.24 1.70 -34.65
N ASN A 32 37.56 0.63 -35.38
CA ASN A 32 37.16 -0.74 -35.09
C ASN A 32 38.19 -1.32 -34.12
N GLN A 33 37.90 -1.26 -32.81
CA GLN A 33 38.49 -2.14 -31.80
C GLN A 33 37.35 -2.63 -30.91
N GLY A 34 37.20 -3.96 -30.86
CA GLY A 34 36.12 -4.64 -30.18
C GLY A 34 35.97 -4.19 -28.73
N SER A 35 35.00 -3.32 -28.48
CA SER A 35 34.51 -3.05 -27.13
C SER A 35 33.39 -4.05 -26.89
N GLN A 36 33.56 -4.93 -25.92
CA GLN A 36 32.45 -5.68 -25.35
C GLN A 36 31.42 -4.64 -24.88
N HIS A 37 30.28 -4.55 -25.58
CA HIS A 37 29.16 -3.75 -25.10
C HIS A 37 28.78 -4.32 -23.73
N SER A 38 29.04 -3.53 -22.69
CA SER A 38 28.55 -3.81 -21.34
C SER A 38 27.02 -3.84 -21.42
N ASN A 39 26.41 -5.01 -21.28
CA ASN A 39 24.96 -5.16 -21.10
C ASN A 39 24.47 -4.65 -19.73
N SER A 40 25.37 -4.09 -18.92
CA SER A 40 25.06 -3.46 -17.64
C SER A 40 24.69 -1.99 -17.84
N HIS A 41 23.55 -1.61 -17.28
CA HIS A 41 23.01 -0.28 -17.27
C HIS A 41 23.10 0.26 -15.85
N THR A 42 23.67 1.45 -15.70
CA THR A 42 23.61 2.21 -14.45
C THR A 42 22.77 3.44 -14.70
N GLY A 43 21.65 3.54 -14.00
CA GLY A 43 20.75 4.69 -14.07
C GLY A 43 21.40 5.95 -13.49
N ARG A 44 20.77 7.09 -13.78
CA ARG A 44 21.12 8.36 -13.13
C ARG A 44 20.84 8.27 -11.62
N ALA A 45 21.61 8.99 -10.82
CA ALA A 45 21.24 9.25 -9.43
C ALA A 45 19.91 10.02 -9.38
N ILE A 46 18.90 9.39 -8.79
CA ILE A 46 17.58 9.96 -8.56
C ILE A 46 17.64 10.73 -7.25
N ASN A 47 17.06 11.93 -7.21
CA ASN A 47 16.88 12.71 -5.99
C ASN A 47 15.51 13.38 -5.99
N GLU A 48 14.47 12.55 -5.93
CA GLU A 48 13.09 12.95 -6.18
C GLU A 48 12.17 12.27 -5.15
N LYS A 49 10.95 12.79 -4.99
CA LYS A 49 9.89 12.15 -4.17
C LYS A 49 9.06 11.15 -4.96
N SER A 50 8.96 11.38 -6.27
CA SER A 50 8.23 10.55 -7.22
C SER A 50 9.07 10.45 -8.49
N PHE A 51 9.20 9.24 -9.03
CA PHE A 51 9.92 8.99 -10.28
C PHE A 51 9.38 7.72 -10.94
N SER A 52 9.15 7.78 -12.25
CA SER A 52 8.75 6.63 -13.06
C SER A 52 9.83 6.30 -14.06
N THR A 53 10.10 5.01 -14.25
CA THR A 53 11.11 4.55 -15.19
C THR A 53 10.76 3.20 -15.78
N GLN A 54 11.48 2.85 -16.85
CA GLN A 54 11.36 1.56 -17.51
C GLN A 54 12.67 0.80 -17.35
N TYR A 55 12.56 -0.47 -17.01
CA TYR A 55 13.71 -1.38 -16.93
C TYR A 55 13.55 -2.48 -17.98
N GLU A 56 14.57 -2.67 -18.82
CA GLU A 56 14.65 -3.77 -19.78
C GLU A 56 15.05 -5.09 -19.07
N VAL A 57 14.20 -5.54 -18.16
CA VAL A 57 14.31 -6.79 -17.40
C VAL A 57 13.18 -7.72 -17.79
N SER A 58 13.43 -9.03 -17.72
CA SER A 58 12.47 -10.07 -18.07
C SER A 58 12.01 -10.79 -16.80
N PRO A 59 10.83 -10.47 -16.22
CA PRO A 59 10.32 -11.13 -15.03
C PRO A 59 10.20 -12.64 -15.22
N ALA A 60 10.77 -13.40 -14.28
CA ALA A 60 10.70 -14.86 -14.33
C ALA A 60 9.27 -15.34 -14.03
N GLN A 61 8.78 -16.34 -14.77
CA GLN A 61 7.49 -16.94 -14.44
C GLN A 61 7.58 -17.70 -13.12
N LEU A 62 6.62 -17.45 -12.22
CA LEU A 62 6.53 -18.23 -11.00
C LEU A 62 6.10 -19.67 -11.29
N PRO A 63 6.62 -20.65 -10.55
CA PRO A 63 6.13 -22.02 -10.62
C PRO A 63 4.64 -22.10 -10.32
N ARG A 64 3.91 -22.90 -11.11
CA ARG A 64 2.51 -23.24 -10.88
C ARG A 64 2.39 -24.35 -9.84
N VAL A 65 1.46 -24.21 -8.91
CA VAL A 65 1.04 -25.29 -8.00
C VAL A 65 -0.48 -25.41 -8.07
N ASP A 66 -0.94 -26.53 -8.60
CA ASP A 66 -2.37 -26.86 -8.68
C ASP A 66 -2.86 -27.44 -7.35
N ILE A 67 -3.96 -26.89 -6.87
CA ILE A 67 -4.61 -27.25 -5.62
C ILE A 67 -6.08 -27.55 -5.88
N THR A 68 -6.57 -28.62 -5.28
CA THR A 68 -8.00 -28.92 -5.20
C THR A 68 -8.51 -28.55 -3.81
N PRO A 69 -9.38 -27.52 -3.69
CA PRO A 69 -10.10 -27.24 -2.46
C PRO A 69 -11.12 -28.35 -2.17
N ARG A 70 -11.21 -28.77 -0.91
CA ARG A 70 -12.18 -29.74 -0.40
C ARG A 70 -12.92 -29.16 0.80
N ASP A 71 -14.08 -29.71 1.09
CA ASP A 71 -14.89 -29.36 2.27
C ASP A 71 -15.14 -27.85 2.40
N ILE A 72 -15.45 -27.20 1.26
CA ILE A 72 -15.73 -25.76 1.24
C ILE A 72 -16.95 -25.48 2.11
N THR A 73 -16.76 -24.72 3.18
CA THR A 73 -17.81 -24.39 4.15
C THR A 73 -17.86 -22.89 4.40
N PRO A 74 -19.05 -22.26 4.42
CA PRO A 74 -19.19 -20.87 4.82
C PRO A 74 -18.71 -20.66 6.26
N ILE A 75 -18.08 -19.52 6.52
CA ILE A 75 -17.78 -19.06 7.88
C ILE A 75 -18.72 -17.91 8.26
N ALA A 76 -18.79 -17.60 9.55
CA ALA A 76 -19.51 -16.41 10.00
C ALA A 76 -18.91 -15.17 9.34
N THR A 77 -19.74 -14.37 8.68
CA THR A 77 -19.30 -13.12 8.06
C THR A 77 -18.81 -12.19 9.16
N PRO A 78 -17.54 -11.78 9.16
CA PRO A 78 -16.98 -11.00 10.27
C PRO A 78 -17.47 -9.55 10.20
N ASP A 79 -17.65 -8.91 11.35
CA ASP A 79 -18.03 -7.49 11.42
C ASP A 79 -16.91 -6.58 10.88
N THR A 80 -15.66 -7.05 10.91
CA THR A 80 -14.50 -6.37 10.37
C THR A 80 -13.77 -7.26 9.38
N PHE A 81 -13.36 -6.71 8.23
CA PHE A 81 -12.53 -7.40 7.25
C PHE A 81 -11.45 -6.48 6.68
N ALA A 82 -10.41 -7.07 6.10
CA ALA A 82 -9.50 -6.37 5.19
C ALA A 82 -9.26 -7.18 3.90
N PHE A 83 -8.98 -6.48 2.80
CA PHE A 83 -8.77 -7.07 1.46
C PHE A 83 -7.54 -8.02 1.36
N SER A 84 -6.75 -8.13 2.42
CA SER A 84 -5.55 -8.99 2.46
C SER A 84 -5.66 -10.18 3.42
N GLU A 85 -6.82 -10.41 4.03
CA GLU A 85 -7.02 -11.41 5.09
C GLU A 85 -7.38 -12.79 4.56
N MET A 86 -6.44 -13.40 3.83
CA MET A 86 -6.42 -14.85 3.64
C MET A 86 -5.38 -15.47 4.58
N LYS A 87 -5.80 -16.50 5.30
CA LYS A 87 -4.93 -17.25 6.22
C LYS A 87 -4.91 -18.71 5.84
N ILE A 88 -3.73 -19.31 5.91
CA ILE A 88 -3.56 -20.74 5.72
C ILE A 88 -2.93 -21.27 7.00
N GLU A 89 -3.61 -22.22 7.64
CA GLU A 89 -3.16 -22.86 8.86
C GLU A 89 -2.86 -24.34 8.59
N GLN A 90 -1.73 -24.83 9.07
CA GLN A 90 -1.44 -26.25 9.02
C GLN A 90 -2.26 -27.00 10.09
N LYS A 91 -3.12 -27.92 9.68
CA LYS A 91 -3.92 -28.78 10.58
C LYS A 91 -3.58 -30.25 10.34
N GLY A 92 -2.45 -30.66 10.92
CA GLY A 92 -1.88 -31.99 10.67
C GLY A 92 -1.32 -32.07 9.26
N VAL A 93 -1.85 -33.00 8.46
CA VAL A 93 -1.42 -33.19 7.05
C VAL A 93 -2.13 -32.24 6.08
N ASP A 94 -3.23 -31.61 6.50
CA ASP A 94 -4.01 -30.72 5.65
C ASP A 94 -3.66 -29.26 5.91
N ALA A 95 -3.60 -28.46 4.84
CA ALA A 95 -3.57 -27.00 4.94
C ALA A 95 -5.00 -26.46 4.85
N LEU A 96 -5.47 -25.74 5.88
CA LEU A 96 -6.79 -25.11 5.88
C LEU A 96 -6.67 -23.65 5.44
N LEU A 97 -7.25 -23.31 4.30
CA LEU A 97 -7.41 -21.91 3.88
C LEU A 97 -8.68 -21.34 4.45
N THR A 98 -8.58 -20.17 5.09
CA THR A 98 -9.72 -19.34 5.51
C THR A 98 -9.70 -18.05 4.69
N ASN A 99 -10.71 -17.86 3.85
CA ASN A 99 -10.95 -16.61 3.11
C ASN A 99 -11.90 -15.72 3.92
N SER A 100 -11.34 -14.73 4.63
CA SER A 100 -12.13 -13.73 5.38
C SER A 100 -12.39 -12.46 4.59
N THR A 101 -12.13 -12.48 3.28
CA THR A 101 -12.31 -11.31 2.39
C THR A 101 -13.69 -11.37 1.69
N PRO A 102 -14.21 -10.22 1.22
CA PRO A 102 -15.44 -10.19 0.42
C PRO A 102 -15.25 -10.80 -0.97
N GLN A 103 -14.01 -11.00 -1.43
CA GLN A 103 -13.72 -11.48 -2.77
C GLN A 103 -13.59 -13.01 -2.78
N PRO A 104 -14.20 -13.70 -3.76
CA PRO A 104 -13.87 -15.09 -4.01
C PRO A 104 -12.44 -15.23 -4.56
N VAL A 105 -11.88 -16.45 -4.44
CA VAL A 105 -10.48 -16.72 -4.76
C VAL A 105 -10.38 -17.99 -5.59
N ASN A 106 -9.75 -17.89 -6.77
CA ASN A 106 -9.41 -19.02 -7.64
C ASN A 106 -7.90 -19.12 -7.93
N ARG A 107 -7.14 -18.04 -7.70
CA ARG A 107 -5.68 -18.03 -7.78
C ARG A 107 -5.10 -17.02 -6.79
N PHE A 108 -3.93 -17.33 -6.24
CA PHE A 108 -3.20 -16.41 -5.35
C PHE A 108 -1.70 -16.72 -5.31
N ILE A 109 -0.92 -15.78 -4.77
CA ILE A 109 0.52 -15.95 -4.60
C ILE A 109 0.81 -16.43 -3.18
N ALA A 110 1.68 -17.42 -3.05
CA ALA A 110 2.10 -17.95 -1.76
C ALA A 110 3.60 -18.23 -1.72
N ARG A 111 4.16 -18.22 -0.51
CA ARG A 111 5.42 -18.88 -0.18
C ARG A 111 5.11 -20.25 0.39
N ILE A 112 5.82 -21.27 -0.06
CA ILE A 112 5.64 -22.66 0.39
C ILE A 112 6.99 -23.21 0.83
N GLY A 113 6.98 -24.07 1.85
CA GLY A 113 8.15 -24.80 2.33
C GLY A 113 9.10 -23.96 3.19
N ASP A 114 10.13 -24.62 3.72
CA ASP A 114 11.13 -23.97 4.57
C ASP A 114 12.04 -23.00 3.79
N ASP A 115 12.24 -23.24 2.49
CA ASP A 115 12.94 -22.33 1.58
C ASP A 115 12.09 -21.10 1.21
N GLN A 116 10.80 -21.08 1.59
CA GLN A 116 9.87 -19.98 1.39
C GLN A 116 9.76 -19.58 -0.10
N ARG A 117 9.82 -20.59 -0.98
CA ARG A 117 9.75 -20.43 -2.43
C ARG A 117 8.44 -19.79 -2.85
N LEU A 118 8.52 -18.73 -3.65
CA LEU A 118 7.36 -18.03 -4.19
C LEU A 118 6.74 -18.82 -5.35
N VAL A 119 5.42 -19.01 -5.32
CA VAL A 119 4.67 -19.76 -6.34
C VAL A 119 3.32 -19.10 -6.64
N THR A 120 2.75 -19.42 -7.80
CA THR A 120 1.33 -19.16 -8.10
C THR A 120 0.52 -20.40 -7.75
N ILE A 121 -0.36 -20.27 -6.76
CA ILE A 121 -1.38 -21.28 -6.45
C ILE A 121 -2.57 -21.07 -7.40
N VAL A 122 -2.96 -22.13 -8.09
CA VAL A 122 -4.16 -22.15 -8.93
C VAL A 122 -5.12 -23.20 -8.38
N LEU A 123 -6.36 -22.79 -8.15
CA LEU A 123 -7.41 -23.65 -7.63
C LEU A 123 -8.26 -24.18 -8.79
N ASP A 124 -8.59 -25.47 -8.78
CA ASP A 124 -9.51 -26.06 -9.76
C ASP A 124 -10.99 -25.72 -9.49
N GLN A 125 -11.28 -25.25 -8.27
CA GLN A 125 -12.56 -24.71 -7.85
C GLN A 125 -12.35 -23.40 -7.09
N GLU A 126 -13.24 -22.44 -7.30
CA GLU A 126 -13.25 -21.19 -6.53
C GLU A 126 -13.59 -21.44 -5.05
N ILE A 127 -12.84 -20.80 -4.15
CA ILE A 127 -13.19 -20.67 -2.74
C ILE A 127 -14.00 -19.38 -2.58
N PRO A 128 -15.30 -19.46 -2.22
CA PRO A 128 -16.16 -18.28 -2.09
C PRO A 128 -15.67 -17.27 -1.04
N ALA A 129 -16.20 -16.06 -1.10
CA ALA A 129 -16.08 -15.08 -0.03
C ALA A 129 -16.55 -15.66 1.31
N TYR A 130 -15.91 -15.25 2.40
CA TYR A 130 -16.28 -15.66 3.76
C TYR A 130 -16.48 -17.18 3.89
N SER A 131 -15.49 -17.94 3.45
CA SER A 131 -15.50 -19.40 3.52
C SER A 131 -14.14 -19.97 3.91
N GLN A 132 -14.11 -21.26 4.22
CA GLN A 132 -12.89 -22.01 4.45
C GLN A 132 -12.88 -23.29 3.62
N ALA A 133 -11.70 -23.76 3.24
CA ALA A 133 -11.53 -25.00 2.49
C ALA A 133 -10.23 -25.71 2.87
N ARG A 134 -10.24 -27.05 2.86
CA ARG A 134 -9.02 -27.85 2.95
C ARG A 134 -8.33 -27.87 1.60
N LEU A 135 -7.04 -27.60 1.58
CA LEU A 135 -6.24 -27.60 0.37
C LEU A 135 -5.54 -28.94 0.21
N THR A 136 -5.69 -29.55 -0.96
CA THR A 136 -4.99 -30.78 -1.32
C THR A 136 -4.25 -30.61 -2.64
N SER A 137 -3.04 -31.17 -2.74
CA SER A 137 -2.27 -31.18 -3.99
C SER A 137 -1.79 -32.59 -4.28
N GLY A 138 -1.87 -33.01 -5.55
CA GLY A 138 -1.31 -34.29 -6.00
C GLY A 138 0.19 -34.24 -6.30
N THR A 139 0.78 -33.05 -6.39
CA THR A 139 2.16 -32.87 -6.92
C THR A 139 3.10 -32.17 -5.96
N THR A 140 2.58 -31.44 -4.96
CA THR A 140 3.38 -30.61 -4.07
C THR A 140 2.95 -30.80 -2.62
N THR A 141 3.91 -31.07 -1.73
CA THR A 141 3.64 -31.07 -0.28
C THR A 141 3.31 -29.66 0.19
N LEU A 142 2.17 -29.52 0.86
CA LEU A 142 1.63 -28.25 1.34
C LEU A 142 2.02 -28.03 2.80
N GLU A 143 3.20 -27.43 3.00
CA GLU A 143 3.74 -27.11 4.31
C GLU A 143 4.22 -25.65 4.35
N HIS A 144 4.05 -25.01 5.52
CA HIS A 144 4.58 -23.67 5.84
C HIS A 144 4.12 -22.60 4.83
N ILE A 145 2.83 -22.64 4.47
CA ILE A 145 2.26 -21.80 3.41
C ILE A 145 1.94 -20.41 3.94
N LYS A 146 2.45 -19.38 3.27
CA LYS A 146 2.15 -17.98 3.56
C LYS A 146 1.66 -17.25 2.32
N VAL A 147 0.43 -16.74 2.37
CA VAL A 147 -0.13 -15.89 1.32
C VAL A 147 0.69 -14.59 1.19
N VAL A 148 0.95 -14.18 -0.06
CA VAL A 148 1.63 -12.95 -0.41
C VAL A 148 0.67 -12.05 -1.16
N ASN A 149 0.37 -10.88 -0.59
CA ASN A 149 -0.40 -9.83 -1.25
C ASN A 149 0.50 -8.63 -1.59
N GLN A 150 0.50 -8.25 -2.88
CA GLN A 150 1.18 -7.07 -3.42
C GLN A 150 0.24 -6.01 -4.00
N MET A 151 -1.08 -6.19 -3.95
CA MET A 151 -2.06 -5.12 -4.12
C MET A 151 -2.19 -4.37 -2.78
N ARG A 152 -1.22 -3.49 -2.49
CA ARG A 152 -1.04 -2.90 -1.14
C ARG A 152 -1.67 -1.53 -0.94
N LEU A 153 -2.25 -0.94 -1.97
CA LEU A 153 -2.92 0.35 -1.86
C LEU A 153 -4.41 0.17 -1.57
N PHE A 154 -4.95 1.09 -0.78
CA PHE A 154 -6.32 1.07 -0.27
C PHE A 154 -6.65 -0.27 0.38
N THR A 155 -5.97 -0.53 1.51
CA THR A 155 -6.18 -1.73 2.32
C THR A 155 -6.61 -1.35 3.74
N PRO A 156 -7.77 -0.68 3.89
CA PRO A 156 -8.30 -0.37 5.22
C PRO A 156 -8.74 -1.63 5.97
N GLU A 157 -8.79 -1.54 7.30
CA GLU A 157 -9.58 -2.41 8.15
C GLU A 157 -11.02 -1.86 8.14
N VAL A 158 -11.93 -2.54 7.43
CA VAL A 158 -13.31 -2.09 7.24
C VAL A 158 -14.22 -2.73 8.28
N THR A 159 -14.90 -1.92 9.08
CA THR A 159 -15.88 -2.37 10.07
C THR A 159 -17.30 -1.99 9.64
N MET A 160 -18.19 -2.98 9.54
CA MET A 160 -19.62 -2.82 9.23
C MET A 160 -20.42 -2.68 10.53
N SER A 161 -20.35 -1.52 11.17
CA SER A 161 -21.00 -1.30 12.47
C SER A 161 -21.52 0.12 12.64
N GLY A 162 -22.75 0.25 13.10
CA GLY A 162 -23.39 1.50 13.47
C GLY A 162 -23.98 1.49 14.88
N GLU A 163 -24.85 2.46 15.16
CA GLU A 163 -25.56 2.60 16.42
C GLU A 163 -26.95 1.93 16.39
N ASP A 164 -27.51 1.64 17.56
CA ASP A 164 -28.89 1.17 17.69
C ASP A 164 -29.88 2.33 17.47
N CYS A 165 -30.59 2.28 16.35
CA CYS A 165 -31.53 3.32 15.95
C CYS A 165 -32.89 3.23 16.63
N SER A 166 -33.19 2.16 17.38
CA SER A 166 -34.48 2.01 18.07
C SER A 166 -34.70 3.06 19.18
N LEU A 167 -33.62 3.70 19.64
CA LEU A 167 -33.64 4.67 20.74
C LEU A 167 -33.64 6.14 20.28
N LYS A 168 -33.66 6.41 18.97
CA LYS A 168 -33.58 7.78 18.43
C LYS A 168 -34.93 8.46 18.42
N SER A 169 -34.94 9.76 18.76
CA SER A 169 -36.15 10.57 18.72
C SER A 169 -36.57 10.85 17.26
N PRO A 170 -37.88 10.98 16.98
CA PRO A 170 -38.36 11.38 15.66
C PRO A 170 -37.66 12.66 15.15
N GLY A 171 -37.18 12.64 13.90
CA GLY A 171 -36.51 13.78 13.27
C GLY A 171 -34.98 13.84 13.46
N GLN A 172 -34.38 12.88 14.16
CA GLN A 172 -32.91 12.77 14.25
C GLN A 172 -32.38 11.75 13.24
N ALA A 173 -31.31 12.12 12.53
CA ALA A 173 -30.58 11.17 11.70
C ALA A 173 -29.96 10.08 12.59
N CYS A 174 -29.99 8.83 12.12
CA CYS A 174 -29.36 7.70 12.80
C CYS A 174 -28.41 6.95 11.87
N TYR A 175 -27.27 6.51 12.38
CA TYR A 175 -26.24 5.80 11.62
C TYR A 175 -26.21 4.31 11.97
N ALA A 176 -27.16 3.55 11.43
CA ALA A 176 -27.38 2.14 11.71
C ALA A 176 -26.25 1.23 11.20
N THR A 177 -26.16 0.04 11.80
CA THR A 177 -25.42 -1.09 11.20
C THR A 177 -26.09 -1.48 9.88
N PRO A 178 -25.33 -1.66 8.78
CA PRO A 178 -25.90 -2.07 7.50
C PRO A 178 -26.62 -3.43 7.59
N THR A 179 -27.72 -3.61 6.86
CA THR A 179 -28.30 -4.94 6.63
C THR A 179 -27.35 -5.80 5.77
N LYS A 180 -27.65 -7.09 5.62
CA LYS A 180 -26.85 -8.00 4.78
C LYS A 180 -26.77 -7.52 3.33
N GLU A 181 -27.88 -7.04 2.78
CA GLU A 181 -28.00 -6.56 1.41
C GLU A 181 -27.22 -5.25 1.22
N GLN A 182 -27.34 -4.31 2.17
CA GLN A 182 -26.60 -3.04 2.15
C GLN A 182 -25.09 -3.25 2.31
N ARG A 183 -24.70 -4.21 3.16
CA ARG A 183 -23.30 -4.63 3.32
C ARG A 183 -22.70 -5.11 2.00
N GLN A 184 -23.43 -5.91 1.22
CA GLN A 184 -22.97 -6.37 -0.09
C GLN A 184 -22.71 -5.21 -1.07
N VAL A 185 -23.54 -4.16 -1.04
CA VAL A 185 -23.32 -2.95 -1.84
C VAL A 185 -22.01 -2.27 -1.45
N TYR A 186 -21.78 -2.04 -0.14
CA TYR A 186 -20.53 -1.46 0.34
C TYR A 186 -19.31 -2.31 -0.02
N GLU A 187 -19.37 -3.62 0.18
CA GLU A 187 -18.27 -4.53 -0.15
C GLU A 187 -17.92 -4.50 -1.64
N THR A 188 -18.92 -4.44 -2.52
CA THR A 188 -18.71 -4.29 -3.97
C THR A 188 -18.00 -2.99 -4.31
N MET A 189 -18.50 -1.85 -3.80
CA MET A 189 -17.93 -0.54 -4.12
C MET A 189 -16.52 -0.37 -3.55
N LEU A 190 -16.29 -0.82 -2.31
CA LEU A 190 -14.98 -0.78 -1.68
C LEU A 190 -13.98 -1.73 -2.36
N THR A 191 -14.44 -2.88 -2.87
CA THR A 191 -13.61 -3.78 -3.70
C THR A 191 -13.18 -3.08 -4.99
N ASN A 192 -14.09 -2.36 -5.65
CA ASN A 192 -13.76 -1.62 -6.86
C ASN A 192 -12.78 -0.47 -6.58
N MET A 193 -12.94 0.24 -5.46
CA MET A 193 -11.94 1.21 -5.01
C MET A 193 -10.58 0.54 -4.78
N HIS A 194 -10.53 -0.59 -4.05
CA HIS A 194 -9.30 -1.36 -3.84
C HIS A 194 -8.61 -1.75 -5.15
N ASN A 195 -9.36 -2.32 -6.09
CA ASN A 195 -8.83 -2.72 -7.39
C ASN A 195 -8.26 -1.53 -8.17
N SER A 196 -8.95 -0.39 -8.17
CA SER A 196 -8.50 0.80 -8.90
C SER A 196 -7.28 1.47 -8.27
N PHE A 197 -7.18 1.53 -6.95
CA PHE A 197 -5.98 2.04 -6.26
C PHE A 197 -4.72 1.23 -6.60
N ASN A 198 -4.87 -0.03 -7.02
CA ASN A 198 -3.78 -0.89 -7.43
C ASN A 198 -3.54 -0.91 -8.96
N ARG A 199 -4.13 0.03 -9.71
CA ARG A 199 -3.89 0.24 -11.14
C ARG A 199 -3.01 1.45 -11.42
N LYS A 200 -2.28 1.45 -12.54
CA LYS A 200 -1.52 2.61 -13.03
C LYS A 200 -2.46 3.70 -13.55
N SER A 201 -3.46 3.28 -14.33
CA SER A 201 -4.48 4.14 -14.94
C SER A 201 -5.18 5.05 -13.92
N PHE A 202 -5.36 4.58 -12.68
CA PHE A 202 -6.05 5.36 -11.66
C PHE A 202 -5.22 6.53 -11.13
N LEU A 203 -3.93 6.32 -10.86
CA LEU A 203 -3.04 7.43 -10.50
C LEU A 203 -2.89 8.42 -11.65
N ASP A 204 -2.82 7.93 -12.89
CA ASP A 204 -2.78 8.79 -14.08
C ASP A 204 -4.06 9.62 -14.23
N ASN A 205 -5.22 9.05 -13.89
CA ASN A 205 -6.48 9.78 -13.85
C ASN A 205 -6.47 10.90 -12.80
N LEU A 206 -6.01 10.63 -11.58
CA LEU A 206 -5.86 11.65 -10.53
C LEU A 206 -4.86 12.74 -10.93
N ASN A 207 -3.73 12.35 -11.53
CA ASN A 207 -2.73 13.28 -12.04
C ASN A 207 -3.31 14.18 -13.12
N LYS A 208 -4.04 13.63 -14.10
CA LYS A 208 -4.72 14.40 -15.15
C LYS A 208 -5.74 15.38 -14.56
N TYR A 209 -6.53 14.93 -13.59
CA TYR A 209 -7.55 15.77 -12.94
C TYR A 209 -6.92 16.97 -12.21
N PHE A 210 -5.93 16.71 -11.35
CA PHE A 210 -5.29 17.76 -10.54
C PHE A 210 -4.16 18.52 -11.25
N ALA A 211 -3.76 18.11 -12.46
CA ALA A 211 -2.73 18.78 -13.24
C ALA A 211 -3.14 20.19 -13.68
N THR A 212 -4.45 20.47 -13.80
CA THR A 212 -4.88 21.80 -14.24
C THR A 212 -4.95 22.78 -13.08
N PRO A 213 -4.30 23.96 -13.20
CA PRO A 213 -4.37 24.98 -12.17
C PRO A 213 -5.79 25.44 -11.86
N GLU A 214 -6.72 25.37 -12.82
CA GLU A 214 -8.12 25.76 -12.65
C GLU A 214 -8.86 24.79 -11.72
N GLU A 215 -8.77 23.48 -11.94
CA GLU A 215 -9.40 22.48 -11.07
C GLU A 215 -8.77 22.49 -9.67
N CYS A 216 -7.45 22.61 -9.59
CA CYS A 216 -6.74 22.70 -8.31
C CYS A 216 -6.84 24.10 -7.66
N GLN A 217 -7.37 25.14 -8.33
CA GLN A 217 -7.66 26.44 -7.71
C GLN A 217 -9.12 26.55 -7.29
N LYS A 218 -10.03 25.84 -7.96
CA LYS A 218 -11.43 25.71 -7.54
C LYS A 218 -11.55 25.12 -6.14
N TYR A 219 -10.62 24.24 -5.80
CA TYR A 219 -10.45 23.66 -4.48
C TYR A 219 -9.16 24.23 -3.88
N ASP A 220 -9.05 24.35 -2.55
CA ASP A 220 -7.81 24.78 -1.89
C ASP A 220 -6.78 23.64 -1.84
N CYS A 221 -6.62 22.89 -2.93
CA CYS A 221 -5.75 21.72 -2.99
C CYS A 221 -4.30 22.07 -2.58
N LYS A 222 -3.88 23.32 -2.83
CA LYS A 222 -2.53 23.84 -2.57
C LYS A 222 -2.26 24.07 -1.07
N SER A 223 -3.28 24.22 -0.23
CA SER A 223 -3.06 24.23 1.22
C SER A 223 -2.89 22.84 1.80
N TRP A 224 -3.26 21.81 1.03
CA TRP A 224 -3.10 20.40 1.38
C TRP A 224 -1.81 19.78 0.85
N THR A 225 -1.09 20.47 -0.05
CA THR A 225 0.16 19.95 -0.62
C THR A 225 1.28 19.96 0.42
N ASP A 226 1.96 18.82 0.54
CA ASP A 226 3.36 18.83 0.95
C ASP A 226 4.11 19.58 -0.16
N LYS A 227 4.95 20.58 0.19
CA LYS A 227 5.67 21.45 -0.77
C LYS A 227 6.52 20.71 -1.81
N LYS A 228 6.61 19.37 -1.76
CA LYS A 228 7.50 18.56 -2.60
C LYS A 228 6.86 17.29 -3.20
N LEU A 229 5.63 16.89 -2.86
CA LEU A 229 4.85 15.86 -3.62
C LEU A 229 3.78 16.59 -4.44
N SER A 230 3.39 16.05 -5.60
CA SER A 230 2.18 16.57 -6.25
C SER A 230 0.96 16.30 -5.36
N TYR A 231 -0.08 17.13 -5.49
CA TYR A 231 -1.30 16.97 -4.69
C TYR A 231 -1.95 15.60 -4.91
N SER A 232 -2.02 15.15 -6.17
CA SER A 232 -2.59 13.86 -6.58
C SER A 232 -1.85 12.69 -5.96
N GLU A 233 -0.51 12.67 -5.99
CA GLU A 233 0.28 11.59 -5.38
C GLU A 233 0.15 11.57 -3.85
N MET A 234 0.15 12.74 -3.22
CA MET A 234 -0.07 12.87 -1.78
C MET A 234 -1.46 12.34 -1.39
N ALA A 235 -2.49 12.75 -2.13
CA ALA A 235 -3.86 12.27 -1.91
C ALA A 235 -3.97 10.76 -2.16
N PHE A 236 -3.37 10.26 -3.23
CA PHE A 236 -3.32 8.84 -3.59
C PHE A 236 -2.67 7.99 -2.49
N LEU A 237 -1.53 8.42 -1.95
CA LEU A 237 -0.85 7.71 -0.85
C LEU A 237 -1.65 7.80 0.47
N LYS A 238 -2.26 8.94 0.79
CA LYS A 238 -3.11 9.08 1.98
C LYS A 238 -4.30 8.14 1.92
N TYR A 239 -5.05 8.18 0.83
CA TYR A 239 -6.20 7.31 0.61
C TYR A 239 -5.79 5.83 0.53
N GLY A 240 -4.66 5.57 -0.12
CA GLY A 240 -4.09 4.24 -0.30
C GLY A 240 -3.42 3.66 0.96
N SER A 241 -3.33 4.41 2.06
CA SER A 241 -2.59 4.03 3.25
C SER A 241 -3.14 2.76 3.91
N LYS A 242 -2.24 1.80 4.14
CA LYS A 242 -2.54 0.53 4.79
C LYS A 242 -2.87 0.70 6.28
N GLY A 243 -3.86 -0.05 6.77
CA GLY A 243 -4.19 -0.14 8.20
C GLY A 243 -5.10 0.99 8.72
N HIS A 244 -5.51 1.92 7.86
CA HIS A 244 -6.54 2.90 8.23
C HIS A 244 -7.84 2.18 8.60
N ARG A 245 -8.47 2.59 9.69
CA ARG A 245 -9.73 1.99 10.17
C ARG A 245 -10.92 2.73 9.58
N LEU A 246 -11.73 2.03 8.80
CA LEU A 246 -12.89 2.59 8.10
C LEU A 246 -14.17 1.95 8.63
N SER A 247 -15.03 2.71 9.30
CA SER A 247 -16.36 2.24 9.71
C SER A 247 -17.41 2.65 8.68
N MET A 248 -18.13 1.68 8.11
CA MET A 248 -19.24 1.92 7.19
C MET A 248 -20.58 1.80 7.92
N ARG A 249 -21.50 2.73 7.67
CA ARG A 249 -22.80 2.83 8.35
C ARG A 249 -23.90 3.23 7.37
N VAL A 250 -25.16 2.97 7.74
CA VAL A 250 -26.31 3.41 6.94
C VAL A 250 -27.05 4.51 7.67
N MET A 251 -27.23 5.65 7.01
CA MET A 251 -28.03 6.75 7.53
C MET A 251 -29.51 6.48 7.30
N THR A 252 -30.29 6.54 8.38
CA THR A 252 -31.73 6.20 8.42
C THR A 252 -32.53 7.26 9.19
N ALA A 253 -33.86 7.07 9.21
CA ALA A 253 -34.87 7.84 9.95
C ALA A 253 -35.13 9.28 9.47
N HIS A 254 -34.10 10.11 9.31
CA HIS A 254 -34.24 11.48 8.83
C HIS A 254 -33.23 11.78 7.72
N TYR A 255 -33.73 12.21 6.56
CA TYR A 255 -32.88 12.62 5.46
C TYR A 255 -32.25 13.98 5.77
N ALA A 256 -30.96 13.99 6.08
CA ALA A 256 -30.17 15.21 6.26
C ALA A 256 -29.31 15.53 5.03
N ALA A 257 -28.82 14.49 4.34
CA ALA A 257 -27.95 14.56 3.16
C ALA A 257 -27.95 13.19 2.45
N HIS A 258 -27.28 13.06 1.31
CA HIS A 258 -27.05 11.75 0.69
C HIS A 258 -26.04 10.88 1.45
N GLY A 259 -25.20 11.50 2.29
CA GLY A 259 -24.21 10.82 3.12
C GLY A 259 -23.65 11.72 4.21
N MET A 260 -22.88 11.12 5.12
CA MET A 260 -22.07 11.83 6.09
C MET A 260 -20.88 10.98 6.51
N GLY A 261 -19.72 11.59 6.69
CA GLY A 261 -18.50 10.93 7.12
C GLY A 261 -17.59 11.88 7.89
N GLY A 262 -16.58 11.30 8.53
CA GLY A 262 -15.58 12.07 9.26
C GLY A 262 -14.47 11.18 9.79
N GLY A 263 -13.26 11.73 9.85
CA GLY A 263 -12.10 10.96 10.24
C GLY A 263 -10.83 11.78 10.33
N THR A 264 -9.73 11.05 10.48
CA THR A 264 -8.39 11.63 10.62
C THR A 264 -7.50 11.19 9.48
N SER A 265 -6.68 12.09 8.96
CA SER A 265 -5.79 11.75 7.84
C SER A 265 -4.68 10.79 8.24
N PRO A 266 -4.44 9.73 7.45
CA PRO A 266 -3.25 8.89 7.57
C PRO A 266 -1.95 9.70 7.48
N ASP A 267 -0.94 9.23 8.21
CA ASP A 267 0.41 9.78 8.18
C ASP A 267 1.26 9.00 7.16
N ILE A 268 1.40 9.56 5.96
CA ILE A 268 2.11 8.93 4.83
C ILE A 268 3.63 8.84 5.02
N THR A 269 4.18 9.42 6.09
CA THR A 269 5.59 9.18 6.45
C THR A 269 5.79 7.87 7.21
N LYS A 270 4.72 7.10 7.44
CA LYS A 270 4.73 5.80 8.11
C LYS A 270 4.17 4.72 7.19
N ALA A 271 4.70 3.50 7.32
CA ALA A 271 4.26 2.37 6.48
C ALA A 271 2.87 1.83 6.85
N LEU A 272 2.42 2.10 8.08
CA LEU A 272 1.12 1.68 8.60
C LEU A 272 0.46 2.87 9.29
N SER A 273 -0.80 3.12 8.93
CA SER A 273 -1.68 4.02 9.65
C SER A 273 -2.42 3.26 10.74
N ASN A 274 -2.66 3.90 11.88
CA ASN A 274 -3.61 3.46 12.91
C ASN A 274 -4.71 4.51 13.15
N ARG A 275 -4.82 5.46 12.21
CA ARG A 275 -5.89 6.47 12.19
C ARG A 275 -7.20 5.79 11.84
N GLY A 276 -8.29 6.52 12.06
CA GLY A 276 -9.62 6.02 11.77
C GLY A 276 -10.55 7.11 11.28
N GLY A 277 -11.64 6.64 10.68
CA GLY A 277 -12.77 7.44 10.28
C GLY A 277 -13.99 6.57 10.03
N TRP A 278 -15.11 7.23 9.76
CA TRP A 278 -16.36 6.57 9.41
C TRP A 278 -17.00 7.27 8.22
N ALA A 279 -17.79 6.52 7.48
CA ALA A 279 -18.53 6.97 6.32
C ALA A 279 -19.94 6.36 6.36
N SER A 280 -20.93 7.11 5.90
CA SER A 280 -22.31 6.64 5.83
C SER A 280 -23.02 7.16 4.61
N ALA A 281 -23.93 6.35 4.07
CA ALA A 281 -24.81 6.75 2.98
C ALA A 281 -26.27 6.69 3.43
N TRP A 282 -27.12 7.54 2.85
CA TRP A 282 -28.56 7.43 2.99
C TRP A 282 -29.04 6.04 2.54
N TRP A 283 -29.93 5.42 3.30
CA TRP A 283 -30.32 4.02 3.09
C TRP A 283 -30.77 3.72 1.66
N GLU A 284 -31.48 4.63 0.99
CA GLU A 284 -31.93 4.43 -0.41
C GLU A 284 -30.77 4.33 -1.41
N VAL A 285 -29.60 4.91 -1.11
CA VAL A 285 -28.40 4.85 -1.97
C VAL A 285 -27.79 3.46 -1.99
N VAL A 286 -27.99 2.70 -0.91
CA VAL A 286 -27.37 1.39 -0.67
C VAL A 286 -28.39 0.26 -0.52
N ASP A 287 -29.68 0.55 -0.72
CA ASP A 287 -30.75 -0.44 -0.67
C ASP A 287 -31.09 -0.93 -2.10
N PRO A 288 -30.82 -2.20 -2.43
CA PRO A 288 -31.13 -2.75 -3.75
C PRO A 288 -32.61 -2.85 -4.09
N THR A 289 -33.50 -2.64 -3.11
CA THR A 289 -34.95 -2.74 -3.30
C THR A 289 -35.62 -1.41 -3.70
N VAL A 290 -34.88 -0.29 -3.66
CA VAL A 290 -35.40 1.04 -3.98
C VAL A 290 -35.09 1.43 -5.43
N ASP A 291 -36.13 1.58 -6.24
CA ASP A 291 -36.00 1.86 -7.68
C ASP A 291 -35.46 3.28 -8.00
N SER A 292 -35.70 4.27 -7.13
CA SER A 292 -35.35 5.67 -7.40
C SER A 292 -33.85 5.98 -7.33
N ASN A 293 -33.09 5.19 -6.57
CA ASN A 293 -31.68 5.46 -6.25
C ASN A 293 -30.78 4.22 -6.40
N ARG A 294 -31.17 3.28 -7.27
CA ARG A 294 -30.59 1.92 -7.43
C ARG A 294 -29.09 1.87 -7.05
N PRO A 295 -28.67 0.95 -6.18
CA PRO A 295 -27.26 0.80 -5.87
C PRO A 295 -26.47 0.54 -7.16
N TYR A 296 -25.19 0.90 -7.13
CA TYR A 296 -24.26 0.80 -8.27
C TYR A 296 -24.47 1.82 -9.40
N THR A 297 -25.34 2.82 -9.21
CA THR A 297 -25.35 4.01 -10.06
C THR A 297 -24.08 4.85 -9.85
N ASN A 298 -23.76 5.68 -10.84
CA ASN A 298 -22.69 6.67 -10.75
C ASN A 298 -22.88 7.59 -9.52
N GLU A 299 -24.12 7.97 -9.21
CA GLU A 299 -24.45 8.75 -8.01
C GLU A 299 -24.15 7.99 -6.72
N ALA A 300 -24.47 6.70 -6.64
CA ALA A 300 -24.15 5.90 -5.46
C ALA A 300 -22.62 5.76 -5.27
N TYR A 301 -21.88 5.45 -6.35
CA TYR A 301 -20.41 5.42 -6.32
C TYR A 301 -19.81 6.76 -5.89
N ASN A 302 -20.37 7.86 -6.38
CA ASN A 302 -20.02 9.20 -5.98
C ASN A 302 -20.20 9.36 -4.47
N VAL A 303 -21.39 9.11 -3.94
CA VAL A 303 -21.66 9.27 -2.49
C VAL A 303 -20.68 8.45 -1.67
N ILE A 304 -20.46 7.17 -2.00
CA ILE A 304 -19.54 6.33 -1.23
C ILE A 304 -18.11 6.87 -1.29
N TRP A 305 -17.62 7.26 -2.46
CA TRP A 305 -16.30 7.86 -2.59
C TRP A 305 -16.16 9.12 -1.72
N HIS A 306 -17.13 10.02 -1.80
CA HIS A 306 -17.16 11.29 -1.04
C HIS A 306 -17.04 11.06 0.46
N GLU A 307 -17.86 10.14 1.00
CA GLU A 307 -17.90 9.91 2.44
C GLU A 307 -16.68 9.14 2.94
N VAL A 308 -16.15 8.22 2.13
CA VAL A 308 -14.86 7.60 2.43
C VAL A 308 -13.76 8.67 2.43
N ALA A 309 -13.83 9.71 1.60
CA ALA A 309 -12.80 10.74 1.59
C ALA A 309 -12.79 11.53 2.91
N HIS A 310 -13.98 11.83 3.44
CA HIS A 310 -14.11 12.38 4.79
C HIS A 310 -13.57 11.45 5.87
N ALA A 311 -13.77 10.13 5.75
CA ALA A 311 -13.19 9.15 6.68
C ALA A 311 -11.64 9.15 6.66
N TYR A 312 -11.02 9.58 5.55
CA TYR A 312 -9.58 9.79 5.41
C TYR A 312 -9.14 11.24 5.73
N GLY A 313 -10.03 12.02 6.34
CA GLY A 313 -9.77 13.37 6.83
C GLY A 313 -9.69 14.44 5.74
N PHE A 314 -10.13 14.15 4.52
CA PHE A 314 -10.26 15.17 3.48
C PHE A 314 -11.48 16.06 3.74
N SER A 315 -11.33 17.37 3.55
CA SER A 315 -12.45 18.31 3.59
C SER A 315 -13.02 18.57 2.18
N HIS A 316 -14.11 19.32 2.10
CA HIS A 316 -14.66 19.77 0.82
C HIS A 316 -13.67 20.57 -0.01
N GLU A 317 -12.90 21.43 0.65
CA GLU A 317 -11.88 22.29 0.04
C GLU A 317 -10.70 21.50 -0.50
N SER A 318 -10.52 20.24 -0.12
CA SER A 318 -9.46 19.39 -0.68
C SER A 318 -9.71 19.03 -2.16
N GLY A 319 -10.96 19.08 -2.62
CA GLY A 319 -11.32 18.59 -3.95
C GLY A 319 -11.30 17.07 -4.09
N MET A 320 -10.91 16.29 -3.06
CA MET A 320 -11.04 14.83 -3.08
C MET A 320 -12.49 14.38 -2.88
N THR A 321 -13.28 15.14 -2.13
CA THR A 321 -14.67 14.81 -1.83
C THR A 321 -15.61 15.24 -2.97
N TYR A 322 -15.38 16.39 -3.65
CA TYR A 322 -16.26 16.88 -4.73
C TYR A 322 -15.67 16.78 -6.15
N GLY A 323 -14.36 16.94 -6.31
CA GLY A 323 -13.69 17.00 -7.60
C GLY A 323 -13.26 15.64 -8.13
N ALA A 324 -12.35 14.98 -7.41
CA ALA A 324 -11.85 13.65 -7.74
C ALA A 324 -12.98 12.60 -7.76
N GLN A 325 -13.98 12.77 -6.89
CA GLN A 325 -15.23 11.99 -6.90
C GLN A 325 -15.90 12.00 -8.27
N ALA A 326 -16.03 13.19 -8.88
CA ALA A 326 -16.64 13.31 -10.19
C ALA A 326 -15.74 12.69 -11.28
N SER A 327 -14.42 12.88 -11.25
CA SER A 327 -13.51 12.17 -12.18
C SER A 327 -13.59 10.64 -12.03
N TRP A 328 -13.86 10.16 -10.82
CA TRP A 328 -14.00 8.75 -10.50
C TRP A 328 -15.28 8.14 -11.09
N ALA A 329 -16.45 8.74 -10.83
CA ALA A 329 -17.74 8.13 -11.17
C ALA A 329 -18.73 9.03 -11.95
N TRP A 330 -18.37 10.24 -12.38
CA TRP A 330 -19.27 11.15 -13.10
C TRP A 330 -18.69 11.79 -14.37
N SER A 331 -19.35 11.59 -15.51
CA SER A 331 -18.85 12.06 -16.82
C SER A 331 -19.04 13.56 -17.11
N ALA A 332 -19.83 14.31 -16.33
CA ALA A 332 -20.21 15.68 -16.76
C ALA A 332 -19.10 16.74 -16.62
N ILE A 333 -17.99 16.48 -15.93
CA ILE A 333 -16.87 17.43 -15.82
C ILE A 333 -15.88 17.31 -16.99
N THR A 334 -15.80 16.15 -17.63
CA THR A 334 -14.89 15.89 -18.76
C THR A 334 -15.50 16.28 -20.12
N GLY A 335 -16.84 16.37 -20.17
CA GLY A 335 -17.67 16.40 -21.37
C GLY A 335 -17.29 17.39 -22.48
N ASP A 336 -16.87 18.62 -22.14
CA ASP A 336 -16.72 19.69 -23.14
C ASP A 336 -15.28 20.22 -23.28
N LYS A 337 -14.36 19.92 -22.36
CA LYS A 337 -12.95 20.39 -22.42
C LYS A 337 -11.93 19.26 -22.65
N TYR A 338 -12.29 18.00 -22.37
CA TYR A 338 -11.41 16.83 -22.48
C TYR A 338 -11.96 15.71 -23.39
N GLY A 339 -12.95 16.04 -24.22
CA GLY A 339 -13.73 15.08 -24.99
C GLY A 339 -14.88 14.52 -24.14
N LYS A 340 -16.02 14.22 -24.79
CA LYS A 340 -17.20 13.60 -24.15
C LYS A 340 -16.80 12.28 -23.46
N GLY A 341 -16.37 12.34 -22.20
CA GLY A 341 -15.54 11.29 -21.62
C GLY A 341 -16.25 10.57 -20.49
N GLU A 342 -16.49 9.27 -20.69
CA GLU A 342 -16.84 8.30 -19.65
C GLU A 342 -16.00 8.50 -18.37
N SER A 343 -16.62 8.32 -17.20
CA SER A 343 -15.91 8.36 -15.91
C SER A 343 -14.86 7.25 -15.80
N TYR A 344 -13.88 7.36 -14.88
CA TYR A 344 -12.90 6.28 -14.67
C TYR A 344 -13.59 4.91 -14.47
N MET A 345 -14.66 4.88 -13.68
CA MET A 345 -15.46 3.68 -13.44
C MET A 345 -16.13 3.14 -14.70
N GLU A 346 -16.57 3.97 -15.63
CA GLU A 346 -17.17 3.53 -16.89
C GLU A 346 -16.13 3.01 -17.88
N THR A 347 -14.94 3.63 -17.92
CA THR A 347 -13.88 3.25 -18.86
C THR A 347 -13.07 2.03 -18.39
N HIS A 348 -12.84 1.88 -17.09
CA HIS A 348 -11.90 0.89 -16.55
C HIS A 348 -12.54 -0.24 -15.73
N VAL A 349 -13.82 -0.12 -15.37
CA VAL A 349 -14.54 -1.16 -14.60
C VAL A 349 -15.78 -1.61 -15.37
N THR A 350 -15.86 -2.91 -15.63
CA THR A 350 -16.98 -3.46 -16.42
C THR A 350 -18.31 -3.23 -15.69
N GLU A 351 -19.42 -3.18 -16.42
CA GLU A 351 -20.75 -3.11 -15.79
C GLU A 351 -21.00 -4.27 -14.81
N HIS A 352 -20.49 -5.47 -15.15
CA HIS A 352 -20.57 -6.64 -14.29
C HIS A 352 -19.84 -6.40 -12.96
N ASP A 353 -18.58 -5.95 -13.00
CA ASP A 353 -17.74 -5.69 -11.83
C ASP A 353 -18.29 -4.52 -10.99
N ARG A 354 -18.93 -3.52 -11.64
CA ARG A 354 -19.58 -2.42 -10.91
C ARG A 354 -20.75 -2.87 -10.04
N LYS A 355 -21.37 -4.01 -10.36
CA LYS A 355 -22.58 -4.53 -9.69
C LYS A 355 -22.33 -5.78 -8.85
N ASN A 356 -21.15 -6.37 -8.94
CA ASN A 356 -20.82 -7.64 -8.29
C ASN A 356 -19.41 -7.61 -7.70
N VAL A 357 -19.22 -8.25 -6.55
CA VAL A 357 -17.87 -8.55 -6.08
C VAL A 357 -17.26 -9.63 -6.98
N THR A 358 -16.15 -9.31 -7.63
CA THR A 358 -15.42 -10.25 -8.50
C THR A 358 -14.23 -10.88 -7.78
N GLU A 359 -13.70 -11.94 -8.39
CA GLU A 359 -12.51 -12.65 -7.94
C GLU A 359 -11.35 -11.71 -7.57
N MET A 360 -10.55 -12.15 -6.59
CA MET A 360 -9.33 -11.46 -6.21
C MET A 360 -8.39 -11.32 -7.41
N LYS A 361 -7.98 -10.08 -7.69
CA LYS A 361 -7.05 -9.77 -8.78
C LYS A 361 -5.60 -9.93 -8.32
N LEU A 362 -4.71 -10.20 -9.26
CA LEU A 362 -3.27 -10.29 -9.04
C LEU A 362 -2.56 -9.21 -9.86
N PRO A 363 -1.44 -8.65 -9.37
CA PRO A 363 -0.61 -7.79 -10.19
C PRO A 363 0.10 -8.62 -11.27
N SER A 364 0.38 -8.01 -12.43
CA SER A 364 1.08 -8.72 -13.50
C SER A 364 2.57 -8.93 -13.21
N VAL A 365 3.17 -8.04 -12.42
CA VAL A 365 4.54 -8.15 -11.92
C VAL A 365 4.55 -8.16 -10.40
N LEU A 366 5.27 -9.11 -9.82
CA LEU A 366 5.58 -9.25 -8.41
C LEU A 366 7.01 -8.81 -8.15
N ILE A 367 7.24 -8.19 -6.99
CA ILE A 367 8.55 -7.69 -6.58
C ILE A 367 8.98 -8.40 -5.30
N GLU A 368 10.10 -9.10 -5.34
CA GLU A 368 10.82 -9.56 -4.15
C GLU A 368 11.96 -8.60 -3.86
N LYS A 369 12.26 -8.37 -2.58
CA LYS A 369 13.39 -7.53 -2.15
C LYS A 369 14.36 -8.33 -1.31
N LYS A 370 15.66 -8.09 -1.51
CA LYS A 370 16.75 -8.69 -0.73
C LYS A 370 17.81 -7.63 -0.43
N THR A 371 18.07 -7.38 0.85
CA THR A 371 19.17 -6.52 1.29
C THR A 371 20.49 -7.20 0.91
N LEU A 372 21.34 -6.50 0.15
CA LEU A 372 22.67 -7.00 -0.22
C LEU A 372 23.73 -6.49 0.75
N ALA A 373 23.64 -5.21 1.10
CA ALA A 373 24.52 -4.52 2.03
C ALA A 373 23.79 -3.34 2.67
N LYS A 374 24.48 -2.61 3.55
CA LYS A 374 23.96 -1.34 4.08
C LYS A 374 23.66 -0.39 2.92
N ASN A 375 22.45 0.19 2.92
CA ASN A 375 21.95 1.08 1.86
C ASN A 375 21.80 0.43 0.48
N GLU A 376 21.85 -0.90 0.36
CA GLU A 376 21.78 -1.59 -0.93
C GLU A 376 20.75 -2.72 -0.90
N VAL A 377 19.81 -2.66 -1.84
CA VAL A 377 18.74 -3.66 -1.96
C VAL A 377 18.59 -4.10 -3.41
N MET A 378 18.48 -5.41 -3.61
CA MET A 378 18.11 -6.00 -4.89
C MET A 378 16.61 -6.19 -4.94
N LEU A 379 16.00 -5.75 -6.03
CA LEU A 379 14.64 -6.06 -6.43
C LEU A 379 14.69 -7.17 -7.47
N THR A 380 13.92 -8.23 -7.26
CA THR A 380 13.73 -9.33 -8.20
C THR A 380 12.29 -9.33 -8.67
N PHE A 381 12.09 -9.39 -9.98
CA PHE A 381 10.79 -9.34 -10.61
C PHE A 381 10.37 -10.72 -11.07
N SER A 382 9.09 -11.04 -10.85
CA SER A 382 8.49 -12.29 -11.30
C SER A 382 7.08 -12.03 -11.78
N ARG A 383 6.58 -12.88 -12.67
CA ARG A 383 5.20 -12.82 -13.16
C ARG A 383 4.40 -14.04 -12.68
N PRO A 384 3.14 -13.86 -12.24
CA PRO A 384 2.25 -14.98 -11.98
C PRO A 384 2.01 -15.84 -13.22
N VAL A 385 1.53 -17.06 -13.01
CA VAL A 385 1.04 -17.92 -14.09
C VAL A 385 -0.20 -17.28 -14.74
N GLY A 386 -0.19 -17.23 -16.08
CA GLY A 386 -1.27 -16.65 -16.89
C GLY A 386 -1.06 -15.20 -17.29
N GLU A 387 -0.01 -14.55 -16.80
CA GLU A 387 0.39 -13.20 -17.23
C GLU A 387 1.43 -13.28 -18.35
N ASP A 388 1.40 -12.29 -19.25
CA ASP A 388 2.20 -12.26 -20.47
C ASP A 388 3.70 -12.13 -20.20
N GLU A 389 4.51 -12.48 -21.21
CA GLU A 389 5.95 -12.25 -21.15
C GLU A 389 6.27 -10.81 -21.55
N ASP A 390 6.94 -10.11 -20.64
CA ASP A 390 7.44 -8.76 -20.85
C ASP A 390 8.96 -8.74 -20.72
N ASP A 391 9.64 -8.16 -21.70
CA ASP A 391 11.08 -7.84 -21.63
C ASP A 391 11.34 -6.42 -21.09
N THR A 392 10.27 -5.73 -20.68
CA THR A 392 10.33 -4.39 -20.12
C THR A 392 9.22 -4.22 -19.10
N ILE A 393 9.56 -3.67 -17.95
CA ILE A 393 8.60 -3.33 -16.91
C ILE A 393 8.58 -1.82 -16.66
N ASP A 394 7.40 -1.30 -16.32
CA ASP A 394 7.24 0.05 -15.80
C ASP A 394 7.36 0.00 -14.28
N VAL A 395 8.18 0.87 -13.69
CA VAL A 395 8.37 0.99 -12.25
C VAL A 395 8.14 2.42 -11.78
N ASP A 396 7.22 2.59 -10.84
CA ASP A 396 6.96 3.84 -10.13
C ASP A 396 7.56 3.78 -8.72
N PHE A 397 8.26 4.84 -8.37
CA PHE A 397 8.82 5.08 -7.04
C PHE A 397 8.07 6.26 -6.42
N LEU A 398 7.39 6.06 -5.28
CA LEU A 398 6.64 7.12 -4.59
C LEU A 398 7.03 7.19 -3.11
N SER A 399 7.32 8.38 -2.59
CA SER A 399 7.62 8.59 -1.17
C SER A 399 7.14 9.96 -0.68
N ALA A 400 6.73 10.02 0.59
CA ALA A 400 6.42 11.27 1.27
C ALA A 400 7.67 12.13 1.51
N SER A 401 8.86 11.53 1.52
CA SER A 401 10.15 12.22 1.67
C SER A 401 10.97 12.14 0.39
N GLU A 402 11.92 13.04 0.23
CA GLU A 402 12.92 12.95 -0.84
C GLU A 402 13.74 11.66 -0.65
N VAL A 403 13.93 10.91 -1.73
CA VAL A 403 14.73 9.68 -1.71
C VAL A 403 15.82 9.78 -2.74
N SER A 404 17.02 9.37 -2.34
CA SER A 404 18.22 9.50 -3.16
C SER A 404 18.84 8.13 -3.39
N PHE A 405 18.76 7.62 -4.62
CA PHE A 405 19.33 6.31 -4.98
C PHE A 405 19.79 6.26 -6.44
N GLN A 406 20.65 5.29 -6.74
CA GLN A 406 21.05 4.91 -8.09
C GLN A 406 20.59 3.48 -8.35
N SER A 407 20.01 3.22 -9.51
CA SER A 407 19.62 1.87 -9.92
C SER A 407 20.65 1.29 -10.90
N SER A 408 20.96 0.00 -10.78
CA SER A 408 21.78 -0.74 -11.75
C SER A 408 21.16 -2.08 -12.09
N TYR A 409 21.20 -2.47 -13.36
CA TYR A 409 20.67 -3.76 -13.83
C TYR A 409 21.38 -4.21 -15.10
N SER A 410 21.24 -5.49 -15.45
CA SER A 410 21.68 -6.02 -16.74
C SER A 410 20.47 -6.39 -17.59
N LYS A 411 20.51 -6.05 -18.88
CA LYS A 411 19.40 -6.31 -19.80
C LYS A 411 19.05 -7.81 -19.83
N GLY A 412 17.76 -8.13 -19.82
CA GLY A 412 17.25 -9.51 -19.87
C GLY A 412 17.46 -10.31 -18.58
N THR A 413 18.01 -9.70 -17.52
CA THR A 413 17.91 -10.27 -16.16
C THR A 413 16.55 -9.98 -15.59
N ASN A 414 16.23 -10.55 -14.42
CA ASN A 414 14.98 -10.29 -13.72
C ASN A 414 15.19 -9.40 -12.48
N SER A 415 16.28 -8.63 -12.41
CA SER A 415 16.65 -7.93 -11.18
C SER A 415 17.22 -6.55 -11.40
N VAL A 416 16.91 -5.65 -10.46
CA VAL A 416 17.45 -4.29 -10.38
C VAL A 416 18.02 -4.09 -8.98
N VAL A 417 19.26 -3.60 -8.87
CA VAL A 417 19.86 -3.21 -7.60
C VAL A 417 19.66 -1.71 -7.39
N LEU A 418 19.22 -1.32 -6.21
CA LEU A 418 19.10 0.08 -5.78
C LEU A 418 20.15 0.36 -4.70
N ASN A 419 21.00 1.35 -4.97
CA ASN A 419 22.01 1.84 -4.03
C ASN A 419 21.60 3.23 -3.53
N PHE A 420 21.27 3.34 -2.24
CA PHE A 420 20.80 4.57 -1.61
C PHE A 420 21.97 5.41 -1.12
N SER A 421 22.03 6.67 -1.57
CA SER A 421 23.05 7.61 -1.05
C SER A 421 22.70 8.12 0.35
N LYS A 422 21.41 8.12 0.72
CA LYS A 422 20.91 8.39 2.06
C LYS A 422 19.74 7.47 2.38
N LEU A 423 19.63 7.09 3.65
CA LEU A 423 18.47 6.35 4.14
C LEU A 423 17.17 7.14 3.96
N PRO A 424 16.09 6.51 3.46
CA PRO A 424 14.81 7.17 3.29
C PRO A 424 14.20 7.52 4.67
N GLU A 425 13.61 8.71 4.77
CA GLU A 425 12.97 9.20 6.01
C GLU A 425 11.49 8.77 6.10
N ALA A 426 10.87 8.44 4.96
CA ALA A 426 9.55 7.84 4.83
C ALA A 426 9.63 6.55 3.99
N PRO A 427 8.65 5.64 4.08
CA PRO A 427 8.61 4.45 3.22
C PRO A 427 8.62 4.83 1.73
N LEU A 428 9.46 4.15 0.96
CA LEU A 428 9.45 4.21 -0.50
C LEU A 428 8.53 3.11 -1.03
N TYR A 429 7.43 3.51 -1.67
CA TYR A 429 6.55 2.63 -2.42
C TYR A 429 7.22 2.34 -3.76
N VAL A 430 7.46 1.07 -4.04
CA VAL A 430 7.92 0.60 -5.35
C VAL A 430 6.78 -0.17 -5.97
N ARG A 431 6.29 0.31 -7.11
CA ARG A 431 5.15 -0.25 -7.83
C ARG A 431 5.62 -0.67 -9.22
N ALA A 432 5.37 -1.91 -9.64
CA ALA A 432 5.80 -2.41 -10.94
C ALA A 432 4.65 -3.08 -11.69
N LYS A 433 4.69 -3.00 -13.01
CA LYS A 433 3.77 -3.70 -13.92
C LYS A 433 4.48 -4.08 -15.22
N GLY A 434 3.89 -5.03 -15.93
CA GLY A 434 4.20 -5.28 -17.35
C GLY A 434 3.86 -4.07 -18.21
N LYS A 435 4.42 -4.00 -19.42
CA LYS A 435 4.34 -2.80 -20.25
C LYS A 435 2.90 -2.51 -20.69
N GLU A 436 2.18 -3.54 -21.14
CA GLU A 436 0.81 -3.43 -21.64
C GLU A 436 -0.25 -3.63 -20.53
N ASP A 437 0.18 -3.93 -19.30
CA ASP A 437 -0.71 -4.16 -18.17
C ASP A 437 -1.11 -2.88 -17.42
N ASP A 438 -2.08 -3.02 -16.50
CA ASP A 438 -2.55 -1.95 -15.63
C ASP A 438 -2.40 -2.25 -14.12
N TYR A 439 -2.56 -3.50 -13.68
CA TYR A 439 -2.44 -3.86 -12.27
C TYR A 439 -0.99 -3.90 -11.79
N MET A 440 -0.69 -3.15 -10.73
CA MET A 440 0.67 -2.96 -10.23
C MET A 440 0.95 -3.75 -8.95
N GLY A 441 2.07 -4.47 -8.94
CA GLY A 441 2.62 -5.08 -7.73
C GLY A 441 3.34 -4.01 -6.91
N THR A 442 2.97 -3.89 -5.64
CA THR A 442 3.49 -2.85 -4.73
C THR A 442 4.23 -3.47 -3.55
N ILE A 443 5.46 -3.01 -3.32
CA ILE A 443 6.21 -3.24 -2.08
C ILE A 443 6.59 -1.91 -1.43
N LEU A 444 7.01 -1.98 -0.17
CA LEU A 444 7.58 -0.86 0.56
C LEU A 444 9.04 -1.17 0.86
N ILE A 445 9.93 -0.18 0.65
CA ILE A 445 11.29 -0.16 1.17
C ILE A 445 11.32 0.85 2.31
N GLN A 446 11.67 0.37 3.50
CA GLN A 446 11.81 1.15 4.72
C GLN A 446 13.27 1.18 5.17
N LYS A 447 13.59 2.07 6.11
CA LYS A 447 14.93 2.23 6.65
C LYS A 447 15.54 0.92 7.20
N ASP A 448 14.72 0.05 7.81
CA ASP A 448 15.16 -1.24 8.35
C ASP A 448 15.38 -2.32 7.30
N ASP A 449 14.86 -2.15 6.09
CA ASP A 449 15.21 -3.01 4.96
C ASP A 449 16.62 -2.71 4.44
N LEU A 450 17.16 -1.52 4.75
CA LEU A 450 18.45 -1.05 4.29
C LEU A 450 19.53 -1.14 5.36
N ILE A 451 19.15 -1.27 6.64
CA ILE A 451 20.07 -1.40 7.78
C ILE A 451 19.90 -2.79 8.42
N PRO A 452 20.85 -3.71 8.22
CA PRO A 452 20.78 -5.03 8.82
C PRO A 452 20.86 -4.93 10.36
N SER A 453 19.95 -5.64 11.04
CA SER A 453 19.92 -5.76 12.51
C SER A 453 20.25 -7.19 12.90
N LYS A 454 20.96 -7.37 14.03
CA LYS A 454 21.26 -8.71 14.55
C LYS A 454 19.96 -9.39 15.00
N THR A 455 19.75 -10.62 14.56
CA THR A 455 18.56 -11.40 14.89
C THR A 455 18.98 -12.72 15.50
N TYR A 456 18.44 -13.03 16.67
CA TYR A 456 18.67 -14.28 17.39
C TYR A 456 17.38 -15.08 17.42
N ARG A 457 17.45 -16.37 17.12
CA ARG A 457 16.30 -17.27 17.14
C ARG A 457 16.30 -18.08 18.44
N ILE A 458 15.25 -17.94 19.24
CA ILE A 458 15.08 -18.67 20.50
C ILE A 458 13.69 -19.30 20.47
N GLY A 459 13.64 -20.61 20.28
CA GLY A 459 12.39 -21.34 19.99
C GLY A 459 11.72 -20.83 18.71
N ASP A 460 10.44 -20.48 18.83
CA ASP A 460 9.61 -19.96 17.73
C ASP A 460 9.61 -18.42 17.64
N THR A 461 10.46 -17.75 18.42
CA THR A 461 10.55 -16.28 18.48
C THR A 461 11.88 -15.78 17.94
N ASN A 462 11.80 -14.78 17.07
CA ASN A 462 12.95 -14.02 16.58
C ASN A 462 13.12 -12.76 17.43
N TYR A 463 14.33 -12.58 17.97
CA TYR A 463 14.75 -11.43 18.76
C TYR A 463 15.65 -10.56 17.89
N LYS A 464 15.09 -9.49 17.35
CA LYS A 464 15.80 -8.52 16.49
C LYS A 464 16.32 -7.37 17.37
N VAL A 465 17.63 -7.34 17.61
CA VAL A 465 18.30 -6.21 18.25
C VAL A 465 18.48 -5.11 17.21
N LEU A 466 17.73 -4.01 17.34
CA LEU A 466 17.77 -2.94 16.35
C LEU A 466 19.15 -2.30 16.29
N ALA A 467 19.65 -2.11 15.06
CA ALA A 467 20.87 -1.36 14.82
C ALA A 467 20.73 0.09 15.30
N ASP A 468 21.82 0.68 15.79
CA ASP A 468 21.89 2.04 16.33
C ASP A 468 21.28 3.07 15.37
N GLU A 469 21.55 2.95 14.07
CA GLU A 469 21.03 3.89 13.06
C GLU A 469 19.50 3.83 12.90
N LEU A 470 18.82 2.78 13.35
CA LEU A 470 17.36 2.67 13.36
C LEU A 470 16.72 3.31 14.60
N LEU A 471 17.51 3.63 15.62
CA LEU A 471 17.01 4.18 16.87
C LEU A 471 16.70 5.68 16.75
N ASN A 472 15.59 6.10 17.34
CA ASN A 472 15.31 7.51 17.58
C ASN A 472 15.72 7.85 19.01
N TYR A 473 16.92 8.40 19.19
CA TYR A 473 17.48 8.70 20.52
C TYR A 473 16.66 9.73 21.31
N LYS A 474 15.81 10.52 20.64
CA LYS A 474 14.91 11.50 21.29
C LYS A 474 13.57 10.90 21.70
N ALA A 475 13.24 9.68 21.25
CA ALA A 475 12.01 9.00 21.64
C ALA A 475 12.04 8.72 23.14
N ASN A 476 10.94 9.03 23.83
CA ASN A 476 10.78 8.64 25.23
C ASN A 476 10.24 7.21 25.34
N ALA A 477 10.11 6.70 26.57
CA ALA A 477 9.58 5.36 26.83
C ALA A 477 8.15 5.13 26.29
N TRP A 478 7.32 6.17 26.21
CA TRP A 478 5.99 6.07 25.59
C TRP A 478 6.09 5.81 24.09
N ASP A 479 6.97 6.55 23.42
CA ASP A 479 7.15 6.50 21.96
C ASP A 479 7.71 5.15 21.51
N ILE A 480 8.73 4.63 22.23
CA ILE A 480 9.45 3.41 21.81
C ILE A 480 8.58 2.14 21.78
N ARG A 481 7.46 2.14 22.51
CA ARG A 481 6.52 0.99 22.56
C ARG A 481 5.92 0.67 21.21
N ASN A 482 5.84 1.66 20.34
CA ASN A 482 5.32 1.50 18.99
C ASN A 482 6.42 1.32 17.94
N THR A 483 7.70 1.52 18.30
CA THR A 483 8.83 1.40 17.36
C THR A 483 8.83 0.06 16.63
N CYS A 484 8.65 -1.05 17.36
CA CYS A 484 8.69 -2.38 16.76
C CYS A 484 7.51 -2.71 15.85
N LYS A 485 6.38 -1.98 15.94
CA LYS A 485 5.22 -2.21 15.06
C LYS A 485 5.56 -1.94 13.61
N SER A 486 6.36 -0.90 13.35
CA SER A 486 6.87 -0.57 12.01
C SER A 486 7.73 -1.69 11.41
N TYR A 487 8.29 -2.55 12.26
CA TYR A 487 9.14 -3.69 11.88
C TYR A 487 8.40 -5.04 11.94
N GLY A 488 7.06 -5.02 11.98
CA GLY A 488 6.25 -6.24 12.01
C GLY A 488 6.37 -7.05 13.30
N GLY A 489 6.73 -6.39 14.41
CA GLY A 489 6.92 -7.03 15.70
C GLY A 489 6.38 -6.20 16.87
N ILE A 490 6.72 -6.63 18.07
CA ILE A 490 6.41 -5.93 19.32
C ILE A 490 7.69 -5.67 20.10
N LEU A 491 7.72 -4.58 20.87
CA LEU A 491 8.82 -4.34 21.81
C LEU A 491 8.85 -5.48 22.85
N ALA A 492 10.05 -6.00 23.13
CA ALA A 492 10.23 -7.07 24.10
C ALA A 492 9.85 -6.63 25.52
N GLU A 493 9.27 -7.55 26.30
CA GLU A 493 9.01 -7.37 27.73
C GLU A 493 10.21 -7.82 28.57
N LYS A 494 10.25 -7.45 29.85
CA LYS A 494 11.34 -7.83 30.76
C LYS A 494 11.68 -9.32 30.74
N ALA A 495 10.66 -10.18 30.76
CA ALA A 495 10.86 -11.63 30.70
C ALA A 495 11.51 -12.11 29.40
N GLU A 496 11.26 -11.42 28.29
CA GLU A 496 11.82 -11.73 26.98
C GLU A 496 13.27 -11.29 26.86
N TYR A 497 13.61 -10.15 27.46
CA TYR A 497 15.01 -9.73 27.59
C TYR A 497 15.84 -10.70 28.44
N GLN A 498 15.26 -11.27 29.51
CA GLN A 498 15.95 -12.31 30.29
C GLN A 498 16.30 -13.53 29.41
N LYS A 499 15.34 -14.04 28.63
CA LYS A 499 15.58 -15.16 27.70
C LYS A 499 16.68 -14.84 26.68
N LEU A 500 16.68 -13.62 26.14
CA LEU A 500 17.72 -13.17 25.22
C LEU A 500 19.09 -13.11 25.93
N TRP A 501 19.16 -12.53 27.12
CA TRP A 501 20.40 -12.47 27.89
C TRP A 501 20.94 -13.87 28.21
N ASP A 502 20.09 -14.80 28.66
CA ASP A 502 20.47 -16.20 28.94
C ASP A 502 21.06 -16.86 27.68
N PHE A 503 20.39 -16.69 26.53
CA PHE A 503 20.85 -17.22 25.25
C PHE A 503 22.21 -16.63 24.84
N LEU A 504 22.36 -15.31 24.91
CA LEU A 504 23.61 -14.64 24.54
C LEU A 504 24.75 -15.01 25.49
N GLY A 505 24.48 -15.14 26.79
CA GLY A 505 25.46 -15.58 27.79
C GLY A 505 25.94 -17.01 27.53
N ALA A 506 25.02 -17.94 27.28
CA ALA A 506 25.34 -19.33 26.98
C ALA A 506 26.19 -19.51 25.71
N HIS A 507 26.06 -18.58 24.75
CA HIS A 507 26.80 -18.61 23.49
C HIS A 507 27.96 -17.60 23.43
N GLN A 508 28.28 -16.91 24.53
CA GLN A 508 29.35 -15.90 24.62
C GLN A 508 29.18 -14.72 23.63
N LEU A 509 27.93 -14.35 23.32
CA LEU A 509 27.58 -13.32 22.33
C LEU A 509 27.29 -11.93 22.92
N ILE A 510 27.29 -11.79 24.26
CA ILE A 510 26.97 -10.51 24.94
C ILE A 510 27.96 -9.39 24.53
N ALA A 511 29.24 -9.73 24.35
CA ALA A 511 30.27 -8.78 23.96
C ALA A 511 30.09 -8.23 22.53
N GLU A 512 29.30 -8.91 21.69
CA GLU A 512 29.07 -8.47 20.32
C GLU A 512 27.92 -7.46 20.17
N LEU A 513 27.21 -7.15 21.25
CA LEU A 513 26.14 -6.15 21.25
C LEU A 513 26.74 -4.73 21.25
N THR A 514 26.24 -3.86 20.38
CA THR A 514 26.62 -2.44 20.37
C THR A 514 26.09 -1.70 21.60
N LYS A 515 24.91 -2.09 22.09
CA LYS A 515 24.29 -1.58 23.33
C LYS A 515 24.07 -2.72 24.32
N LYS A 516 24.36 -2.45 25.60
CA LYS A 516 24.08 -3.39 26.71
C LYS A 516 22.93 -2.94 27.59
N VAL A 517 22.38 -1.74 27.38
CA VAL A 517 21.24 -1.21 28.14
C VAL A 517 20.02 -1.17 27.24
N PHE A 518 18.86 -1.57 27.74
CA PHE A 518 17.61 -1.67 26.97
C PHE A 518 16.41 -1.15 27.75
N LEU A 519 15.34 -0.82 27.04
CA LEU A 519 14.05 -0.46 27.62
C LEU A 519 12.98 -1.49 27.22
N SER A 520 12.14 -1.90 28.17
CA SER A 520 11.11 -2.93 27.95
C SER A 520 9.74 -2.36 27.58
N ARG A 521 8.83 -3.21 27.09
CA ARG A 521 7.45 -2.77 26.79
C ARG A 521 6.61 -2.58 28.05
N ASP A 522 6.75 -3.51 29.00
CA ASP A 522 5.93 -3.64 30.20
C ASP A 522 6.23 -2.58 31.26
N GLU A 523 5.20 -2.22 32.02
CA GLU A 523 5.32 -1.29 33.17
C GLU A 523 5.44 -2.11 34.45
N PRO A 524 6.48 -1.89 35.27
CA PRO A 524 6.48 -2.34 36.65
C PRO A 524 5.25 -1.80 37.41
N HIS A 525 4.98 -0.51 37.22
CA HIS A 525 3.81 0.22 37.72
C HIS A 525 3.72 1.60 37.03
N GLY A 526 2.60 2.30 37.21
CA GLY A 526 2.25 3.48 36.41
C GLY A 526 3.35 4.54 36.26
N TYR A 527 3.54 5.02 35.02
CA TYR A 527 4.56 6.00 34.61
C TYR A 527 6.02 5.54 34.76
N ARG A 528 6.28 4.25 34.98
CA ARG A 528 7.61 3.64 35.02
C ARG A 528 7.76 2.57 33.95
N ILE A 529 8.98 2.37 33.48
CA ILE A 529 9.40 1.35 32.51
C ILE A 529 10.64 0.63 33.06
N TRP A 530 10.83 -0.64 32.70
CA TRP A 530 12.08 -1.33 33.03
C TRP A 530 13.22 -0.87 32.11
N GLN A 531 14.33 -0.48 32.72
CA GLN A 531 15.65 -0.43 32.10
C GLN A 531 16.41 -1.70 32.47
N LEU A 532 16.91 -2.40 31.46
CA LEU A 532 17.59 -3.67 31.60
C LEU A 532 19.04 -3.53 31.16
N THR A 533 19.98 -4.01 31.96
CA THR A 533 21.41 -3.95 31.67
C THR A 533 21.98 -5.36 31.57
N PHE A 534 22.51 -5.70 30.40
CA PHE A 534 23.12 -7.00 30.14
C PHE A 534 24.56 -6.98 30.65
N GLY A 535 24.76 -7.47 31.87
CA GLY A 535 26.08 -7.71 32.45
C GLY A 535 26.63 -9.07 32.04
N ASP A 536 27.91 -9.31 32.34
CA ASP A 536 28.58 -10.56 31.98
C ASP A 536 28.08 -11.75 32.83
N ASN A 537 27.61 -11.49 34.06
CA ASN A 537 27.17 -12.53 35.01
C ASN A 537 25.68 -12.46 35.38
N ALA A 538 25.01 -11.33 35.13
CA ALA A 538 23.59 -11.14 35.41
C ALA A 538 22.97 -10.10 34.48
N MET A 539 21.65 -10.18 34.27
CA MET A 539 20.85 -9.08 33.74
C MET A 539 20.29 -8.26 34.92
N ASP A 540 20.71 -7.00 35.02
CA ASP A 540 20.17 -6.07 36.02
C ASP A 540 18.91 -5.40 35.48
N ALA A 541 17.93 -5.17 36.37
CA ALA A 541 16.69 -4.49 36.03
C ALA A 541 16.41 -3.35 37.02
N VAL A 542 16.28 -2.13 36.53
CA VAL A 542 15.94 -0.94 37.31
C VAL A 542 14.75 -0.22 36.69
N GLU A 543 14.02 0.53 37.50
CA GLU A 543 12.86 1.28 37.04
C GLU A 543 13.24 2.71 36.70
N VAL A 544 12.85 3.19 35.51
CA VAL A 544 13.09 4.56 35.07
C VAL A 544 11.77 5.25 34.71
N PRO A 545 11.68 6.60 34.80
CA PRO A 545 10.48 7.32 34.39
C PRO A 545 10.16 7.09 32.91
N MET A 546 8.87 7.06 32.57
CA MET A 546 8.44 6.99 31.17
C MET A 546 8.83 8.21 30.33
N GLY A 547 9.13 9.34 30.98
CA GLY A 547 9.62 10.55 30.33
C GLY A 547 11.08 10.46 29.87
N ASP A 548 11.83 9.46 30.33
CA ASP A 548 13.23 9.28 29.96
C ASP A 548 13.34 8.97 28.46
N GLN A 549 14.26 9.70 27.81
CA GLN A 549 14.60 9.46 26.41
C GLN A 549 15.42 8.17 26.27
N LEU A 550 15.30 7.50 25.12
CA LEU A 550 16.15 6.36 24.77
C LEU A 550 17.64 6.76 24.91
N GLY A 551 18.02 7.93 24.41
CA GLY A 551 19.39 8.42 24.45
C GLY A 551 20.36 7.51 23.67
N GLU A 552 21.63 7.89 23.61
CA GLU A 552 22.63 7.16 22.82
C GLU A 552 23.09 5.84 23.46
N SER A 553 22.76 5.59 24.73
CA SER A 553 23.25 4.44 25.50
C SER A 553 22.30 3.24 25.51
N ARG A 554 21.01 3.43 25.15
CA ARG A 554 19.98 2.39 25.26
C ARG A 554 19.58 1.86 23.87
N GLY A 555 19.36 0.56 23.78
CA GLY A 555 18.88 -0.15 22.60
C GLY A 555 17.44 -0.63 22.72
N ILE A 556 16.93 -1.24 21.64
CA ILE A 556 15.59 -1.80 21.54
C ILE A 556 15.66 -3.21 20.95
N VAL A 557 14.88 -4.13 21.51
CA VAL A 557 14.69 -5.48 20.97
C VAL A 557 13.25 -5.66 20.50
N CYS A 558 13.09 -6.02 19.24
CA CYS A 558 11.80 -6.32 18.63
C CYS A 558 11.60 -7.83 18.49
N LEU A 559 10.42 -8.30 18.89
CA LEU A 559 10.03 -9.71 18.81
C LEU A 559 9.09 -9.93 17.62
N SER A 560 9.34 -10.98 16.86
CA SER A 560 8.38 -11.52 15.90
C SER A 560 8.28 -13.04 16.07
N LYS A 561 7.06 -13.56 16.11
CA LYS A 561 6.83 -15.01 16.13
C LYS A 561 6.94 -15.55 14.70
N ARG A 562 7.46 -16.77 14.55
CA ARG A 562 7.19 -17.56 13.35
C ARG A 562 5.69 -17.83 13.37
N PHE A 563 4.94 -17.32 12.39
CA PHE A 563 3.65 -17.91 12.09
C PHE A 563 3.99 -19.29 11.55
N ASN A 564 3.77 -20.33 12.36
CA ASN A 564 3.83 -21.71 11.89
C ASN A 564 2.65 -21.97 10.95
#